data_AF-Q2IGC6-F1
#
_entry.id   AF-Q2IGC6-F1
#
_cell.length_a   1.000
_cell.length_b   1.000
_cell.length_c   1.000
_cell.angle_alpha   90.00
_cell.angle_beta   90.00
_cell.angle_gamma   90.00
#
_symmetry.space_group_name_H-M   'P 1'
#
loop_
_entity.id
_entity.type
_entity.pdbx_description
1 polymer ?
#
loop_
_entity_poly.entity_id
_entity_poly.type
_entity_poly.pdbx_seq_one_letter_code
_entity_poly.pdbx_strand_id
1 'polypeptide(L)'
;MNVETVTTSDRSLLHAVRATLNDAEEAFLCVAFVQEKGLHLLQNELEALRARNARSRLLVTTTFQTTTPSALSMAAGLGLDVRVLNPGGRTFHPKLYLGSSRVVARAVVGSANLTGGLATNLEAAVAMHGVREDVPLARAWDWAEALWSDDRVERWTPQAAERVEEPFEPDLYRALRAEVQRSPVFMTLGPRPCKNRVVELTPVEVHVETERSRGRTGGAEPIPAWMFNLAWDRLRTHGTLSNSVLLNDLRVHRSSAVCAMLARLPRVERASRILASTPLTMR
;
A
#
# COMPACT_ATOMS: atom_id res chain seq x y z
N MET A 1 -23.13 -13.23 -12.75
CA MET A 1 -21.75 -12.97 -12.29
C MET A 1 -20.82 -12.64 -13.46
N ASN A 2 -20.00 -11.59 -13.34
CA ASN A 2 -18.84 -11.29 -14.18
C ASN A 2 -17.56 -11.78 -13.49
N VAL A 3 -16.62 -12.33 -14.26
CA VAL A 3 -15.36 -12.89 -13.77
C VAL A 3 -14.22 -12.47 -14.69
N GLU A 4 -13.18 -11.88 -14.12
CA GLU A 4 -12.06 -11.32 -14.86
C GLU A 4 -10.73 -11.73 -14.23
N THR A 5 -9.73 -12.03 -15.06
CA THR A 5 -8.35 -12.14 -14.60
C THR A 5 -7.77 -10.75 -14.44
N VAL A 6 -7.18 -10.46 -13.28
CA VAL A 6 -6.57 -9.17 -12.97
C VAL A 6 -5.12 -9.35 -12.53
N THR A 7 -4.27 -8.40 -12.92
CA THR A 7 -2.82 -8.47 -12.66
C THR A 7 -2.28 -7.13 -12.18
N THR A 8 -1.09 -7.15 -11.60
CA THR A 8 -0.34 -5.92 -11.31
C THR A 8 0.27 -5.30 -12.57
N SER A 9 0.56 -6.11 -13.59
CA SER A 9 1.19 -5.69 -14.85
C SER A 9 0.36 -4.65 -15.61
N ASP A 10 -0.95 -4.86 -15.69
CA ASP A 10 -1.91 -3.92 -16.31
C ASP A 10 -2.60 -2.99 -15.29
N ARG A 11 -2.22 -3.09 -14.01
CA ARG A 11 -2.76 -2.34 -12.86
C ARG A 11 -4.21 -2.69 -12.49
N SER A 12 -4.82 -3.69 -13.12
CA SER A 12 -6.21 -4.07 -12.85
C SER A 12 -6.40 -4.68 -11.45
N LEU A 13 -5.38 -5.32 -10.87
CA LEU A 13 -5.50 -5.98 -9.56
C LEU A 13 -5.81 -4.99 -8.43
N LEU A 14 -5.01 -3.93 -8.29
CA LEU A 14 -5.26 -2.91 -7.26
C LEU A 14 -6.63 -2.25 -7.45
N HIS A 15 -7.03 -2.01 -8.71
CA HIS A 15 -8.36 -1.46 -9.01
C HIS A 15 -9.48 -2.41 -8.57
N ALA A 16 -9.35 -3.70 -8.88
CA ALA A 16 -10.32 -4.71 -8.47
C ALA A 16 -10.42 -4.84 -6.95
N VAL A 17 -9.30 -4.82 -6.23
CA VAL A 17 -9.28 -4.84 -4.76
C VAL A 17 -9.94 -3.59 -4.18
N ARG A 18 -9.68 -2.39 -4.72
CA ARG A 18 -10.41 -1.17 -4.29
C ARG A 18 -11.91 -1.28 -4.57
N ALA A 19 -12.28 -1.84 -5.73
CA ALA A 19 -13.67 -2.00 -6.13
C ALA A 19 -14.46 -2.95 -5.21
N THR A 20 -13.82 -3.92 -4.54
CA THR A 20 -14.51 -4.75 -3.54
C THR A 20 -14.96 -3.92 -2.34
N LEU A 21 -14.20 -2.90 -1.96
CA LEU A 21 -14.48 -2.06 -0.79
C LEU A 21 -15.45 -0.90 -1.08
N ASN A 22 -15.58 -0.52 -2.36
CA ASN A 22 -16.48 0.56 -2.78
C ASN A 22 -17.94 0.19 -2.50
N ASP A 23 -18.63 1.08 -1.79
CA ASP A 23 -20.05 0.98 -1.40
C ASP A 23 -20.44 -0.30 -0.65
N ALA A 24 -19.47 -1.06 -0.14
CA ALA A 24 -19.74 -2.24 0.65
C ALA A 24 -20.34 -1.85 2.02
N GLU A 25 -21.33 -2.61 2.44
CA GLU A 25 -21.90 -2.61 3.80
C GLU A 25 -21.14 -3.61 4.69
N GLU A 26 -20.60 -4.67 4.08
CA GLU A 26 -19.70 -5.63 4.72
C GLU A 26 -18.43 -5.82 3.88
N ALA A 27 -17.26 -5.69 4.52
CA ALA A 27 -15.96 -5.98 3.92
C ALA A 27 -15.21 -7.01 4.77
N PHE A 28 -14.57 -7.98 4.13
CA PHE A 28 -13.79 -8.99 4.82
C PHE A 28 -12.51 -9.32 4.04
N LEU A 29 -11.36 -8.99 4.64
CA LEU A 29 -10.04 -9.23 4.09
C LEU A 29 -9.40 -10.40 4.84
N CYS A 30 -9.17 -11.51 4.16
CA CYS A 30 -8.45 -12.67 4.67
C CYS A 30 -7.10 -12.77 3.95
N VAL A 31 -6.05 -12.24 4.56
CA VAL A 31 -4.72 -12.11 3.94
C VAL A 31 -3.64 -12.62 4.86
N ALA A 32 -2.65 -13.33 4.32
CA ALA A 32 -1.56 -13.84 5.14
C ALA A 32 -0.70 -12.72 5.72
N PHE A 33 -0.37 -11.72 4.90
CA PHE A 33 0.54 -10.63 5.26
C PHE A 33 -0.12 -9.26 5.12
N VAL A 34 0.18 -8.37 6.07
CA VAL A 34 -0.26 -6.97 6.06
C VAL A 34 0.93 -6.06 6.34
N GLN A 35 1.09 -5.01 5.54
CA GLN A 35 2.11 -3.96 5.72
C GLN A 35 1.46 -2.57 5.59
N GLU A 36 2.06 -1.54 6.20
CA GLU A 36 1.55 -0.16 6.17
C GLU A 36 1.38 0.37 4.74
N LYS A 37 2.39 0.20 3.87
CA LYS A 37 2.27 0.56 2.46
C LYS A 37 1.07 -0.10 1.74
N GLY A 38 0.69 -1.33 2.13
CA GLY A 38 -0.49 -2.00 1.58
C GLY A 38 -1.80 -1.37 2.06
N LEU A 39 -1.87 -0.98 3.33
CA LEU A 39 -3.00 -0.26 3.89
C LEU A 39 -3.14 1.14 3.28
N HIS A 40 -2.04 1.86 3.06
CA HIS A 40 -2.05 3.16 2.37
C HIS A 40 -2.63 3.09 0.96
N LEU A 41 -2.40 1.98 0.23
CA LEU A 41 -2.99 1.77 -1.10
C LEU A 41 -4.52 1.71 -1.08
N LEU A 42 -5.13 1.29 0.05
CA LEU A 42 -6.57 1.15 0.25
C LEU A 42 -7.15 2.18 1.24
N GLN A 43 -6.36 3.17 1.66
CA GLN A 43 -6.71 4.04 2.78
C GLN A 43 -8.05 4.75 2.58
N ASN A 44 -8.26 5.37 1.41
CA ASN A 44 -9.50 6.11 1.14
C ASN A 44 -10.73 5.19 1.20
N GLU A 45 -10.61 3.97 0.66
CA GLU A 45 -11.69 3.00 0.66
C GLU A 45 -12.02 2.53 2.07
N LEU A 46 -11.01 2.26 2.90
CA LEU A 46 -11.16 1.87 4.29
C LEU A 46 -11.75 3.00 5.16
N GLU A 47 -11.28 4.24 4.97
CA GLU A 47 -11.83 5.42 5.64
C GLU A 47 -13.29 5.66 5.25
N ALA A 48 -13.65 5.44 3.98
CA ALA A 48 -15.02 5.55 3.51
C ALA A 48 -15.93 4.47 4.11
N LEU A 49 -15.45 3.23 4.25
CA LEU A 49 -16.16 2.17 4.96
C LEU A 49 -16.39 2.54 6.42
N ARG A 50 -15.34 3.02 7.11
CA ARG A 50 -15.43 3.49 8.50
C ARG A 50 -16.42 4.64 8.65
N ALA A 51 -16.39 5.63 7.78
CA ALA A 51 -17.29 6.79 7.82
C ALA A 51 -18.77 6.39 7.69
N ARG A 52 -19.07 5.29 6.99
CA ARG A 52 -20.42 4.72 6.86
C ARG A 52 -20.76 3.67 7.93
N ASN A 53 -19.87 3.40 8.88
CA ASN A 53 -20.00 2.32 9.87
C ASN A 53 -20.21 0.93 9.21
N ALA A 54 -19.59 0.68 8.06
CA ALA A 54 -19.63 -0.62 7.40
C ALA A 54 -18.90 -1.68 8.25
N ARG A 55 -19.42 -2.90 8.28
CA ARG A 55 -18.81 -4.02 9.01
C ARG A 55 -17.55 -4.46 8.28
N SER A 56 -16.39 -4.03 8.78
CA SER A 56 -15.11 -4.21 8.10
C SER A 56 -14.18 -5.08 8.93
N ARG A 57 -13.76 -6.23 8.40
CA ARG A 57 -12.99 -7.25 9.12
C ARG A 57 -11.67 -7.55 8.42
N LEU A 58 -10.65 -7.83 9.23
CA LEU A 58 -9.35 -8.30 8.78
C LEU A 58 -8.96 -9.57 9.55
N LEU A 59 -8.72 -10.66 8.83
CA LEU A 59 -8.16 -11.89 9.38
C LEU A 59 -6.75 -12.10 8.79
N VAL A 60 -5.76 -12.22 9.67
CA VAL A 60 -4.34 -12.26 9.31
C VAL A 60 -3.59 -13.30 10.15
N THR A 61 -2.36 -13.65 9.76
CA THR A 61 -1.43 -14.42 10.60
C THR A 61 -0.21 -13.59 11.00
N THR A 62 0.35 -13.90 12.17
CA THR A 62 1.60 -13.31 12.66
C THR A 62 2.78 -14.28 12.60
N THR A 63 2.58 -15.53 12.15
CA THR A 63 3.60 -16.59 12.16
C THR A 63 4.85 -16.27 11.33
N PHE A 64 4.73 -15.49 10.25
CA PHE A 64 5.83 -15.23 9.31
C PHE A 64 6.64 -13.96 9.62
N GLN A 65 6.32 -13.24 10.69
CA GLN A 65 6.94 -11.95 11.06
C GLN A 65 6.92 -10.87 9.96
N THR A 66 6.19 -11.09 8.85
CA THR A 66 6.01 -10.10 7.78
C THR A 66 4.94 -9.08 8.15
N THR A 67 3.94 -9.50 8.92
CA THR A 67 2.92 -8.63 9.50
C THR A 67 3.47 -8.00 10.78
N THR A 68 3.61 -6.67 10.79
CA THR A 68 4.13 -5.92 11.94
C THR A 68 3.00 -5.43 12.86
N PRO A 69 3.23 -5.25 14.17
CA PRO A 69 2.25 -4.65 15.08
C PRO A 69 1.76 -3.26 14.63
N SER A 70 2.64 -2.42 14.07
CA SER A 70 2.25 -1.10 13.57
C SER A 70 1.25 -1.17 12.41
N ALA A 71 1.44 -2.10 11.47
CA ALA A 71 0.46 -2.35 10.41
C ALA A 71 -0.90 -2.80 10.96
N LEU A 72 -0.94 -3.64 12.00
CA LEU A 72 -2.21 -4.01 12.66
C LEU A 72 -2.86 -2.82 13.38
N SER A 73 -2.05 -1.97 14.02
CA SER A 73 -2.50 -0.73 14.64
C SER A 73 -3.09 0.25 13.64
N MET A 74 -2.44 0.40 12.49
CA MET A 74 -2.95 1.20 11.38
C MET A 74 -4.27 0.61 10.84
N ALA A 75 -4.35 -0.71 10.63
CA ALA A 75 -5.57 -1.38 10.17
C ALA A 75 -6.75 -1.13 11.14
N ALA A 76 -6.53 -1.28 12.45
CA ALA A 76 -7.53 -0.97 13.47
C ALA A 76 -7.90 0.53 13.47
N GLY A 77 -6.91 1.41 13.35
CA GLY A 77 -7.12 2.86 13.22
C GLY A 77 -7.92 3.26 11.97
N LEU A 78 -7.86 2.46 10.91
CA LEU A 78 -8.68 2.61 9.70
C LEU A 78 -10.09 2.01 9.85
N GLY A 79 -10.43 1.44 11.01
CA GLY A 79 -11.76 0.93 11.33
C GLY A 79 -11.98 -0.56 11.09
N LEU A 80 -10.92 -1.34 10.86
CA LEU A 80 -11.01 -2.80 10.71
C LEU A 80 -11.10 -3.48 12.08
N ASP A 81 -12.03 -4.45 12.24
CA ASP A 81 -11.95 -5.44 13.31
C ASP A 81 -10.84 -6.44 12.96
N VAL A 82 -9.71 -6.31 13.64
CA VAL A 82 -8.51 -7.08 13.34
C VAL A 82 -8.48 -8.32 14.22
N ARG A 83 -8.35 -9.49 13.60
CA ARG A 83 -8.16 -10.77 14.29
C ARG A 83 -7.02 -11.56 13.68
N VAL A 84 -6.40 -12.39 14.51
CA VAL A 84 -5.25 -13.22 14.16
C VAL A 84 -5.66 -14.68 14.22
N LEU A 85 -5.31 -15.44 13.19
CA LEU A 85 -5.44 -16.89 13.15
C LEU A 85 -4.09 -17.54 12.86
N ASN A 86 -3.60 -18.31 13.83
CA ASN A 86 -2.39 -19.11 13.72
C ASN A 86 -2.78 -20.60 13.87
N PRO A 87 -3.11 -21.30 12.77
CA PRO A 87 -3.87 -22.56 12.86
C PRO A 87 -3.10 -23.74 13.45
N GLY A 88 -1.79 -23.65 13.70
CA GLY A 88 -0.98 -24.74 14.26
C GLY A 88 -0.84 -25.92 13.30
N GLY A 89 0.40 -26.31 12.96
CA GLY A 89 0.66 -27.41 12.02
C GLY A 89 0.24 -27.16 10.56
N ARG A 90 -0.40 -26.03 10.27
CA ARG A 90 -0.73 -25.52 8.93
C ARG A 90 -0.41 -24.03 8.84
N THR A 91 -0.36 -23.54 7.61
CA THR A 91 -0.14 -22.11 7.34
C THR A 91 -1.46 -21.43 6.98
N PHE A 92 -1.79 -20.31 7.62
CA PHE A 92 -2.81 -19.39 7.13
C PHE A 92 -2.22 -18.58 5.97
N HIS A 93 -2.49 -18.99 4.73
CA HIS A 93 -1.96 -18.33 3.53
C HIS A 93 -2.99 -17.74 2.53
N PRO A 94 -4.26 -17.46 2.88
CA PRO A 94 -5.18 -16.89 1.90
C PRO A 94 -4.76 -15.48 1.48
N LYS A 95 -5.25 -15.06 0.31
CA LYS A 95 -5.31 -13.67 -0.15
C LYS A 95 -6.66 -13.45 -0.81
N LEU A 96 -7.64 -13.18 0.04
CA LEU A 96 -9.04 -13.07 -0.31
C LEU A 96 -9.56 -11.72 0.17
N TYR A 97 -10.13 -10.95 -0.75
CA TYR A 97 -10.76 -9.67 -0.47
C TYR A 97 -12.24 -9.79 -0.83
N LEU A 98 -13.12 -9.60 0.13
CA LEU A 98 -14.56 -9.71 -0.05
C LEU A 98 -15.22 -8.37 0.28
N GLY A 99 -16.22 -8.01 -0.52
CA GLY A 99 -17.10 -6.90 -0.21
C GLY A 99 -18.52 -7.15 -0.70
N SER A 100 -19.49 -6.71 0.06
CA SER A 100 -20.91 -6.90 -0.24
C SER A 100 -21.72 -5.68 0.20
N SER A 101 -22.62 -5.24 -0.67
CA SER A 101 -23.79 -4.43 -0.32
C SER A 101 -25.03 -5.32 -0.39
N ARG A 102 -26.22 -4.74 -0.25
CA ARG A 102 -27.50 -5.46 -0.40
C ARG A 102 -27.76 -6.03 -1.80
N VAL A 103 -27.17 -5.43 -2.83
CA VAL A 103 -27.50 -5.75 -4.23
C VAL A 103 -26.30 -6.19 -5.06
N VAL A 104 -25.08 -6.03 -4.53
CA VAL A 104 -23.85 -6.39 -5.21
C VAL A 104 -22.89 -7.06 -4.24
N ALA A 105 -22.25 -8.14 -4.69
CA ALA A 105 -21.11 -8.76 -4.03
C ALA A 105 -19.90 -8.82 -4.98
N ARG A 106 -18.72 -8.58 -4.42
CA ARG A 106 -17.44 -8.62 -5.14
C ARG A 106 -16.42 -9.41 -4.34
N ALA A 107 -15.54 -10.09 -5.07
CA ALA A 107 -14.41 -10.79 -4.49
C ALA A 107 -13.17 -10.66 -5.37
N VAL A 108 -12.00 -10.62 -4.75
CA VAL A 108 -10.72 -10.83 -5.41
C VAL A 108 -9.98 -11.95 -4.69
N VAL A 109 -9.59 -12.97 -5.45
CA VAL A 109 -8.84 -14.14 -4.94
C VAL A 109 -7.60 -14.33 -5.78
N GLY A 110 -6.42 -14.39 -5.15
CA GLY A 110 -5.18 -14.54 -5.92
C GLY A 110 -3.93 -14.65 -5.06
N SER A 111 -2.83 -14.12 -5.58
CA SER A 111 -1.51 -14.20 -4.94
C SER A 111 -1.17 -12.98 -4.06
N ALA A 112 -1.84 -11.84 -4.26
CA ALA A 112 -1.46 -10.56 -3.66
C ALA A 112 -1.96 -10.37 -2.21
N ASN A 113 -1.03 -10.34 -1.24
CA ASN A 113 -1.30 -9.97 0.15
C ASN A 113 -1.56 -8.45 0.29
N LEU A 114 -2.02 -7.99 1.46
CA LEU A 114 -2.25 -6.56 1.75
C LEU A 114 -0.92 -5.85 2.07
N THR A 115 -0.05 -5.81 1.08
CA THR A 115 1.29 -5.22 1.15
C THR A 115 1.51 -4.32 -0.07
N GLY A 116 2.74 -3.81 -0.26
CA GLY A 116 3.11 -3.14 -1.51
C GLY A 116 2.91 -4.02 -2.75
N GLY A 117 2.89 -5.35 -2.56
CA GLY A 117 2.68 -6.34 -3.62
C GLY A 117 1.37 -6.16 -4.40
N LEU A 118 0.34 -5.54 -3.82
CA LEU A 118 -0.89 -5.14 -4.53
C LEU A 118 -0.62 -4.28 -5.77
N ALA A 119 0.52 -3.60 -5.83
CA ALA A 119 0.86 -2.67 -6.92
C ALA A 119 2.27 -2.83 -7.49
N THR A 120 3.16 -3.55 -6.81
CA THR A 120 4.59 -3.58 -7.15
C THR A 120 5.16 -4.96 -7.42
N ASN A 121 4.51 -6.05 -7.05
CA ASN A 121 5.00 -7.40 -7.34
C ASN A 121 4.41 -7.92 -8.66
N LEU A 122 4.91 -9.04 -9.17
CA LEU A 122 4.23 -9.78 -10.24
C LEU A 122 3.15 -10.67 -9.61
N GLU A 123 1.89 -10.21 -9.66
CA GLU A 123 0.76 -10.87 -9.02
C GLU A 123 -0.37 -11.11 -10.02
N ALA A 124 -1.13 -12.18 -9.79
CA ALA A 124 -2.34 -12.50 -10.53
C ALA A 124 -3.47 -12.85 -9.57
N ALA A 125 -4.69 -12.47 -9.94
CA ALA A 125 -5.89 -12.80 -9.21
C ALA A 125 -7.08 -12.95 -10.17
N VAL A 126 -8.17 -13.50 -9.64
CA VAL A 126 -9.48 -13.47 -10.28
C VAL A 126 -10.36 -12.49 -9.51
N ALA A 127 -10.95 -11.55 -10.23
CA ALA A 127 -11.96 -10.64 -9.73
C ALA A 127 -13.35 -11.17 -10.11
N MET A 128 -14.27 -11.18 -9.15
CA MET A 128 -15.66 -11.62 -9.32
C MET A 128 -16.60 -10.48 -8.94
N HIS A 129 -17.63 -10.26 -9.76
CA HIS A 129 -18.66 -9.26 -9.52
C HIS A 129 -20.04 -9.86 -9.81
N GLY A 130 -20.92 -9.88 -8.82
CA GLY A 130 -22.22 -10.52 -8.92
C GLY A 130 -23.10 -10.20 -7.73
N VAL A 131 -23.87 -11.17 -7.29
CA VAL A 131 -24.70 -11.12 -6.07
C VAL A 131 -24.20 -12.13 -5.04
N ARG A 132 -24.62 -12.00 -3.78
CA ARG A 132 -24.10 -12.83 -2.66
C ARG A 132 -24.40 -14.32 -2.87
N GLU A 133 -25.47 -14.63 -3.58
CA GLU A 133 -25.99 -15.96 -3.87
C GLU A 133 -25.27 -16.65 -5.04
N ASP A 134 -24.50 -15.92 -5.84
CA ASP A 134 -23.68 -16.53 -6.90
C ASP A 134 -22.73 -17.54 -6.23
N VAL A 135 -22.79 -18.81 -6.66
CA VAL A 135 -22.16 -19.94 -5.95
C VAL A 135 -20.69 -19.70 -5.53
N PRO A 136 -19.81 -19.13 -6.39
CA PRO A 136 -18.42 -18.86 -5.98
C PRO A 136 -18.31 -17.79 -4.89
N LEU A 137 -19.14 -16.74 -4.94
CA LEU A 137 -19.18 -15.67 -3.95
C LEU A 137 -19.75 -16.20 -2.63
N ALA A 138 -20.87 -16.92 -2.66
CA ALA A 138 -21.48 -17.56 -1.49
C ALA A 138 -20.46 -18.44 -0.76
N ARG A 139 -19.80 -19.36 -1.48
CA ARG A 139 -18.78 -20.26 -0.90
C ARG A 139 -17.58 -19.52 -0.32
N ALA A 140 -17.12 -18.46 -0.97
CA ALA A 140 -15.99 -17.67 -0.45
C ALA A 140 -16.35 -16.97 0.87
N TRP A 141 -17.57 -16.43 0.97
CA TRP A 141 -18.08 -15.85 2.20
C TRP A 141 -18.30 -16.90 3.30
N ASP A 142 -18.95 -18.02 3.00
CA ASP A 142 -19.15 -19.11 3.97
C ASP A 142 -17.83 -19.61 4.54
N TRP A 143 -16.83 -19.78 3.67
CA TRP A 143 -15.48 -20.16 4.08
C TRP A 143 -14.81 -19.11 4.98
N ALA A 144 -14.95 -17.82 4.66
CA ALA A 144 -14.38 -16.75 5.47
C ALA A 144 -15.08 -16.64 6.84
N GLU A 145 -16.40 -16.80 6.90
CA GLU A 145 -17.17 -16.81 8.16
C GLU A 145 -16.83 -18.02 9.04
N ALA A 146 -16.64 -19.19 8.44
CA ALA A 146 -16.18 -20.38 9.15
C ALA A 146 -14.79 -20.16 9.77
N LEU A 147 -13.86 -19.53 9.03
CA LEU A 147 -12.56 -19.17 9.57
C LEU A 147 -12.66 -18.14 10.69
N TRP A 148 -13.49 -17.12 10.54
CA TRP A 148 -13.69 -16.07 11.54
C TRP A 148 -14.21 -16.59 12.88
N SER A 149 -14.96 -17.69 12.82
CA SER A 149 -15.60 -18.35 13.96
C SER A 149 -14.76 -19.47 14.56
N ASP A 150 -13.55 -19.71 14.05
CA ASP A 150 -12.64 -20.73 14.58
C ASP A 150 -12.16 -20.34 15.99
N ASP A 151 -12.17 -21.28 16.93
CA ASP A 151 -11.84 -21.04 18.35
C ASP A 151 -10.41 -20.54 18.57
N ARG A 152 -9.52 -20.73 17.58
CA ARG A 152 -8.13 -20.22 17.62
C ARG A 152 -8.01 -18.78 17.12
N VAL A 153 -9.10 -18.17 16.66
CA VAL A 153 -9.10 -16.78 16.24
C VAL A 153 -9.05 -15.88 17.46
N GLU A 154 -7.98 -15.11 17.56
CA GLU A 154 -7.79 -14.16 18.63
C GLU A 154 -8.06 -12.75 18.13
N ARG A 155 -8.82 -11.98 18.92
CA ARG A 155 -8.99 -10.56 18.64
C ARG A 155 -7.69 -9.82 18.91
N TRP A 156 -7.22 -9.06 17.93
CA TRP A 156 -6.07 -8.20 18.13
C TRP A 156 -6.51 -6.87 18.75
N THR A 157 -5.76 -6.40 19.74
CA THR A 157 -6.01 -5.11 20.40
C THR A 157 -4.75 -4.25 20.32
N PRO A 158 -4.85 -2.96 19.95
CA PRO A 158 -3.70 -2.08 19.91
C PRO A 158 -3.06 -1.94 21.28
N GLN A 159 -1.74 -2.12 21.38
CA GLN A 159 -1.00 -1.69 22.57
C GLN A 159 -0.43 -0.28 22.33
N ALA A 160 -0.49 0.58 23.36
CA ALA A 160 -0.16 2.01 23.23
C ALA A 160 1.27 2.31 22.73
N ALA A 161 2.21 1.35 22.84
CA ALA A 161 3.60 1.48 22.44
C ALA A 161 3.93 0.96 21.03
N GLU A 162 2.95 0.45 20.27
CA GLU A 162 3.20 -0.35 19.05
C GLU A 162 3.22 0.44 17.74
N ARG A 163 3.02 1.77 17.79
CA ARG A 163 3.02 2.58 16.56
C ARG A 163 4.45 2.91 16.15
N VAL A 164 5.08 1.95 15.50
CA VAL A 164 6.41 2.08 14.88
C VAL A 164 6.21 2.24 13.38
N GLU A 165 6.36 3.46 12.88
CA GLU A 165 6.26 3.75 11.45
C GLU A 165 7.17 2.84 10.62
N GLU A 166 6.70 2.46 9.42
CA GLU A 166 7.48 1.63 8.50
C GLU A 166 8.86 2.27 8.23
N PRO A 167 9.98 1.58 8.53
CA PRO A 167 11.30 2.13 8.23
C PRO A 167 11.60 2.05 6.73
N PHE A 168 12.53 2.88 6.26
CA PHE A 168 13.09 2.75 4.91
C PHE A 168 13.67 1.35 4.69
N GLU A 169 13.52 0.84 3.47
CA GLU A 169 14.25 -0.35 3.02
C GLU A 169 15.77 -0.12 3.24
N PRO A 170 16.49 -1.06 3.87
CA PRO A 170 17.87 -0.82 4.31
C PRO A 170 18.84 -0.30 3.25
N ASP A 171 18.79 -0.85 2.03
CA ASP A 171 19.68 -0.42 0.95
C ASP A 171 19.26 0.94 0.40
N LEU A 172 17.95 1.19 0.25
CA LEU A 172 17.40 2.49 -0.10
C LEU A 172 17.81 3.57 0.92
N TYR A 173 17.67 3.28 2.21
CA TYR A 173 18.05 4.21 3.29
C TYR A 173 19.54 4.58 3.21
N ARG A 174 20.40 3.57 3.03
CA ARG A 174 21.85 3.77 2.90
C ARG A 174 22.17 4.66 1.69
N ALA A 175 21.52 4.42 0.55
CA ALA A 175 21.73 5.18 -0.66
C ALA A 175 21.24 6.63 -0.53
N LEU A 176 20.05 6.84 0.03
CA LEU A 176 19.51 8.18 0.31
C LEU A 176 20.40 8.94 1.29
N ARG A 177 20.88 8.30 2.36
CA ARG A 177 21.75 8.94 3.35
C ARG A 177 23.06 9.40 2.74
N ALA A 178 23.72 8.57 1.94
CA ALA A 178 24.95 8.93 1.24
C ALA A 178 24.72 10.12 0.29
N GLU A 179 23.59 10.12 -0.42
CA GLU A 179 23.26 11.16 -1.39
C GLU A 179 22.88 12.51 -0.73
N VAL A 180 22.17 12.47 0.39
CA VAL A 180 21.84 13.66 1.20
C VAL A 180 23.09 14.25 1.84
N GLN A 181 24.01 13.42 2.34
CA GLN A 181 25.31 13.87 2.86
C GLN A 181 26.16 14.56 1.79
N ARG A 182 26.14 14.02 0.56
CA ARG A 182 26.84 14.62 -0.58
C ARG A 182 26.25 15.97 -0.98
N SER A 183 24.92 16.07 -1.05
CA SER A 183 24.24 17.34 -1.29
C SER A 183 22.78 17.29 -0.83
N PRO A 184 22.40 18.06 0.22
CA PRO A 184 21.04 18.03 0.75
C PRO A 184 20.03 18.79 -0.13
N VAL A 185 20.49 19.52 -1.15
CA VAL A 185 19.65 20.34 -2.03
C VAL A 185 19.41 19.60 -3.33
N PHE A 186 18.15 19.49 -3.76
CA PHE A 186 17.75 18.83 -5.00
C PHE A 186 16.70 19.63 -5.78
N MET A 187 16.58 19.34 -7.08
CA MET A 187 15.58 19.94 -7.96
C MET A 187 14.51 18.90 -8.30
N THR A 188 13.23 19.28 -8.30
CA THR A 188 12.18 18.41 -8.84
C THR A 188 12.43 18.07 -10.31
N LEU A 189 11.81 16.97 -10.75
CA LEU A 189 11.81 16.58 -12.15
C LEU A 189 10.79 17.40 -12.95
N GLY A 190 11.02 17.60 -14.24
CA GLY A 190 10.05 18.21 -15.17
C GLY A 190 10.51 19.53 -15.80
N PRO A 191 9.62 20.21 -16.55
CA PRO A 191 9.95 21.39 -17.34
C PRO A 191 10.18 22.65 -16.51
N ARG A 192 9.66 22.71 -15.28
CA ARG A 192 9.91 23.80 -14.32
C ARG A 192 10.44 23.21 -13.00
N PRO A 193 11.73 22.90 -12.93
CA PRO A 193 12.34 22.33 -11.73
C PRO A 193 12.24 23.32 -10.55
N CYS A 194 11.76 22.85 -9.41
CA CYS A 194 11.69 23.61 -8.16
C CYS A 194 12.78 23.15 -7.21
N LYS A 195 13.41 24.09 -6.50
CA LYS A 195 14.44 23.78 -5.50
C LYS A 195 13.83 23.29 -4.20
N ASN A 196 14.41 22.23 -3.65
CA ASN A 196 14.04 21.62 -2.39
C ASN A 196 15.31 21.32 -1.58
N ARG A 197 15.18 21.22 -0.26
CA ARG A 197 16.28 20.88 0.64
C ARG A 197 15.82 19.84 1.65
N VAL A 198 16.57 18.75 1.78
CA VAL A 198 16.43 17.81 2.89
C VAL A 198 16.99 18.49 4.13
N VAL A 199 16.15 18.67 5.15
CA VAL A 199 16.53 19.23 6.46
C VAL A 199 16.96 18.11 7.40
N GLU A 200 16.21 17.02 7.39
CA GLU A 200 16.48 15.84 8.22
C GLU A 200 16.09 14.57 7.46
N LEU A 201 16.85 13.50 7.68
CA LEU A 201 16.56 12.16 7.19
C LEU A 201 16.68 11.21 8.38
N THR A 202 15.57 10.60 8.77
CA THR A 202 15.48 9.61 9.85
C THR A 202 15.26 8.21 9.26
N PRO A 203 15.32 7.13 10.05
CA PRO A 203 15.01 5.79 9.56
C PRO A 203 13.57 5.59 9.06
N VAL A 204 12.64 6.50 9.35
CA VAL A 204 11.20 6.34 9.03
C VAL A 204 10.62 7.47 8.17
N GLU A 205 11.34 8.59 8.00
CA GLU A 205 10.87 9.70 7.17
C GLU A 205 12.00 10.64 6.72
N VAL A 206 11.68 11.49 5.75
CA VAL A 206 12.54 12.60 5.34
C VAL A 206 11.79 13.92 5.43
N HIS A 207 12.41 14.91 6.05
CA HIS A 207 11.89 16.27 6.18
C HIS A 207 12.42 17.13 5.03
N VAL A 208 11.53 17.59 4.17
CA VAL A 208 11.86 18.37 2.98
C VAL A 208 11.31 19.78 3.11
N GLU A 209 12.20 20.75 3.00
CA GLU A 209 11.87 22.15 2.90
C GLU A 209 11.80 22.57 1.42
N THR A 210 10.74 23.30 1.06
CA THR A 210 10.51 23.79 -0.30
C THR A 210 10.62 25.32 -0.33
N GLU A 211 10.86 25.92 -1.50
CA GLU A 211 10.79 27.38 -1.63
C GLU A 211 9.44 27.97 -1.19
N ARG A 212 8.34 27.22 -1.37
CA ARG A 212 7.00 27.63 -0.92
C ARG A 212 6.82 27.52 0.59
N SER A 213 7.40 26.50 1.23
CA SER A 213 7.28 26.30 2.67
C SER A 213 8.16 27.29 3.44
N ARG A 214 9.30 27.73 2.90
CA ARG A 214 10.10 28.84 3.47
C ARG A 214 9.34 30.16 3.58
N GLY A 215 8.43 30.43 2.64
CA GLY A 215 7.66 31.68 2.57
C GLY A 215 6.39 31.70 3.42
N ARG A 216 5.94 30.53 3.93
CA ARG A 216 4.85 30.40 4.89
C ARG A 216 5.47 30.01 6.24
N THR A 217 4.83 30.31 7.35
CA THR A 217 5.34 30.03 8.71
C THR A 217 5.49 28.53 9.07
N GLY A 218 5.50 27.62 8.09
CA GLY A 218 5.59 26.16 8.28
C GLY A 218 6.83 25.62 7.56
N GLY A 219 7.81 25.17 8.34
CA GLY A 219 9.15 24.77 7.90
C GLY A 219 9.22 23.52 7.00
N ALA A 220 10.07 22.57 7.36
CA ALA A 220 10.21 21.32 6.60
C ALA A 220 8.98 20.43 6.79
N GLU A 221 8.52 19.79 5.72
CA GLU A 221 7.40 18.85 5.77
C GLU A 221 7.89 17.40 5.70
N PRO A 222 7.28 16.48 6.46
CA PRO A 222 7.67 15.07 6.44
C PRO A 222 7.16 14.35 5.18
N ILE A 223 7.99 13.46 4.67
CA ILE A 223 7.66 12.46 3.67
C ILE A 223 7.98 11.09 4.28
N PRO A 224 6.96 10.30 4.65
CA PRO A 224 7.16 8.99 5.29
C PRO A 224 7.89 8.00 4.37
N ALA A 225 8.65 7.09 4.98
CA ALA A 225 9.46 6.10 4.28
C ALA A 225 8.64 5.14 3.41
N TRP A 226 7.41 4.79 3.80
CA TRP A 226 6.55 3.91 2.99
C TRP A 226 6.38 4.43 1.55
N MET A 227 6.34 5.76 1.35
CA MET A 227 6.21 6.38 0.03
C MET A 227 7.45 6.10 -0.84
N PHE A 228 8.63 6.10 -0.22
CA PHE A 228 9.89 5.78 -0.88
C PHE A 228 10.04 4.28 -1.10
N ASN A 229 9.69 3.45 -0.12
CA ASN A 229 9.72 1.99 -0.22
C ASN A 229 8.83 1.53 -1.38
N LEU A 230 7.59 2.03 -1.45
CA LEU A 230 6.66 1.68 -2.52
C LEU A 230 7.17 2.14 -3.90
N ALA A 231 7.73 3.35 -3.98
CA ALA A 231 8.34 3.86 -5.20
C ALA A 231 9.56 3.03 -5.64
N TRP A 232 10.40 2.64 -4.68
CA TRP A 232 11.60 1.82 -4.89
C TRP A 232 11.24 0.40 -5.33
N ASP A 233 10.31 -0.26 -4.64
CA ASP A 233 9.82 -1.59 -5.01
C ASP A 233 9.27 -1.58 -6.44
N ARG A 234 8.46 -0.58 -6.78
CA ARG A 234 7.94 -0.42 -8.14
C ARG A 234 9.06 -0.28 -9.18
N LEU A 235 10.02 0.60 -8.90
CA LEU A 235 11.14 0.85 -9.80
C LEU A 235 11.99 -0.42 -10.00
N ARG A 236 12.19 -1.22 -8.93
CA ARG A 236 12.91 -2.49 -8.99
C ARG A 236 12.17 -3.56 -9.79
N THR A 237 10.86 -3.70 -9.60
CA THR A 237 10.09 -4.76 -10.26
C THR A 237 9.79 -4.46 -11.72
N HIS A 238 9.40 -3.22 -12.03
CA HIS A 238 8.95 -2.85 -13.37
C HIS A 238 10.03 -2.18 -14.21
N GLY A 239 11.22 -1.93 -13.63
CA GLY A 239 12.34 -1.22 -14.26
C GLY A 239 12.07 0.26 -14.56
N THR A 240 10.82 0.73 -14.39
CA THR A 240 10.40 2.09 -14.68
C THR A 240 9.45 2.65 -13.62
N LEU A 241 9.51 3.97 -13.40
CA LEU A 241 8.62 4.68 -12.48
C LEU A 241 8.29 6.08 -12.98
N SER A 242 7.01 6.44 -13.09
CA SER A 242 6.59 7.81 -13.42
C SER A 242 5.92 8.49 -12.22
N ASN A 243 6.02 9.83 -12.19
CA ASN A 243 5.33 10.64 -11.20
C ASN A 243 3.80 10.46 -11.24
N SER A 244 3.23 10.34 -12.45
CA SER A 244 1.80 10.09 -12.64
C SER A 244 1.37 8.79 -11.99
N VAL A 245 2.16 7.73 -12.11
CA VAL A 245 1.79 6.45 -11.49
C VAL A 245 1.82 6.56 -9.97
N LEU A 246 2.86 7.17 -9.40
CA LEU A 246 2.92 7.40 -7.96
C LEU A 246 1.72 8.20 -7.46
N LEU A 247 1.40 9.32 -8.12
CA LEU A 247 0.35 10.23 -7.68
C LEU A 247 -1.06 9.67 -7.90
N ASN A 248 -1.34 9.22 -9.13
CA ASN A 248 -2.71 8.91 -9.56
C ASN A 248 -3.09 7.46 -9.27
N ASP A 249 -2.18 6.51 -9.44
CA ASP A 249 -2.48 5.09 -9.26
C ASP A 249 -2.23 4.68 -7.80
N LEU A 250 -1.06 5.04 -7.26
CA LEU A 250 -0.61 4.61 -5.93
C LEU A 250 -0.95 5.59 -4.80
N ARG A 251 -1.48 6.78 -5.13
CA ARG A 251 -1.82 7.85 -4.17
C ARG A 251 -0.66 8.26 -3.25
N VAL A 252 0.56 8.17 -3.77
CA VAL A 252 1.75 8.71 -3.11
C VAL A 252 1.78 10.23 -3.32
N HIS A 253 1.34 10.96 -2.30
CA HIS A 253 1.47 12.42 -2.28
C HIS A 253 2.94 12.83 -2.17
N ARG A 254 3.27 14.07 -2.56
CA ARG A 254 4.67 14.56 -2.66
C ARG A 254 5.57 13.70 -3.57
N SER A 255 4.97 12.90 -4.47
CA SER A 255 5.66 12.05 -5.44
C SER A 255 6.71 12.77 -6.28
N SER A 256 6.58 14.07 -6.52
CA SER A 256 7.58 14.86 -7.25
C SER A 256 8.91 14.94 -6.49
N ALA A 257 8.87 15.05 -5.16
CA ALA A 257 10.07 15.03 -4.32
C ALA A 257 10.64 13.61 -4.24
N VAL A 258 9.78 12.61 -4.04
CA VAL A 258 10.17 11.19 -4.02
C VAL A 258 10.92 10.81 -5.31
N CYS A 259 10.33 11.07 -6.49
CA CYS A 259 10.98 10.83 -7.77
C CYS A 259 12.31 11.57 -7.90
N ALA A 260 12.36 12.84 -7.48
CA ALA A 260 13.56 13.65 -7.63
C ALA A 260 14.73 13.16 -6.74
N MET A 261 14.43 12.67 -5.55
CA MET A 261 15.43 12.07 -4.66
C MET A 261 15.89 10.70 -5.18
N LEU A 262 14.96 9.84 -5.62
CA LEU A 262 15.32 8.56 -6.23
C LEU A 262 16.18 8.72 -7.50
N ALA A 263 15.90 9.74 -8.31
CA ALA A 263 16.66 10.04 -9.54
C ALA A 263 18.13 10.42 -9.31
N ARG A 264 18.56 10.58 -8.06
CA ARG A 264 19.94 10.91 -7.70
C ARG A 264 20.73 9.69 -7.24
N LEU A 265 20.06 8.54 -7.09
CA LEU A 265 20.71 7.31 -6.66
C LEU A 265 21.53 6.72 -7.82
N PRO A 266 22.72 6.12 -7.57
CA PRO A 266 23.65 5.71 -8.63
C PRO A 266 23.10 4.74 -9.69
N ARG A 267 22.07 3.95 -9.36
CA ARG A 267 21.45 2.97 -10.26
C ARG A 267 20.18 3.48 -10.95
N VAL A 268 19.78 4.71 -10.68
CA VAL A 268 18.53 5.29 -11.17
C VAL A 268 18.84 6.35 -12.21
N GLU A 269 18.33 6.14 -13.41
CA GLU A 269 18.46 7.05 -14.53
C GLU A 269 17.13 7.70 -14.86
N ARG A 270 17.19 8.87 -15.51
CA ARG A 270 16.01 9.48 -16.12
C ARG A 270 15.93 8.97 -17.55
N ALA A 271 14.79 8.40 -17.95
CA ALA A 271 14.57 8.04 -19.34
C ALA A 271 14.72 9.30 -20.23
N SER A 272 15.28 9.16 -21.44
CA SER A 272 15.46 10.32 -22.33
C SER A 272 14.13 10.90 -22.83
N ARG A 273 14.12 12.23 -23.03
CA ARG A 273 12.96 13.13 -23.21
C ARG A 273 12.08 12.80 -24.42
N ILE A 274 10.78 12.56 -24.21
CA ILE A 274 9.71 12.94 -25.17
C ILE A 274 8.45 13.56 -24.49
N LEU A 275 8.19 13.35 -23.19
CA LEU A 275 6.95 13.87 -22.55
C LEU A 275 7.18 14.56 -21.21
N ALA A 276 6.24 15.46 -20.86
CA ALA A 276 6.24 16.37 -19.71
C ALA A 276 6.41 15.70 -18.33
N SER A 277 6.28 14.38 -18.25
CA SER A 277 6.58 13.55 -17.08
C SER A 277 7.62 12.48 -17.46
N THR A 278 8.91 12.78 -17.32
CA THR A 278 9.99 11.84 -17.63
C THR A 278 10.04 10.72 -16.58
N PRO A 279 9.87 9.44 -16.96
CA PRO A 279 9.97 8.33 -16.02
C PRO A 279 11.42 8.08 -15.59
N LEU A 280 11.58 7.49 -14.41
CA LEU A 280 12.83 6.92 -13.93
C LEU A 280 12.99 5.50 -14.46
N THR A 281 14.23 5.09 -14.67
CA THR A 281 14.63 3.73 -15.05
C THR A 281 15.70 3.23 -14.10
N MET A 282 15.75 1.93 -13.82
CA MET A 282 16.83 1.34 -13.00
C MET A 282 17.68 0.39 -13.85
N ARG A 283 19.01 0.51 -13.73
CA ARG A 283 19.97 -0.41 -14.34
C ARG A 283 20.41 -1.51 -13.38
#